data_AF-A0A920DQ24-F1
#
_entry.id   AF-A0A920DQ24-F1
#
_cell.length_a   1.000
_cell.length_b   1.000
_cell.length_c   1.000
_cell.angle_alpha   90.00
_cell.angle_beta   90.00
_cell.angle_gamma   90.00
#
_symmetry.space_group_name_H-M   'P 1'
#
loop_
_entity.id
_entity.type
_entity.pdbx_description
1 polymer ?
#
loop_
_entity_poly.entity_id
_entity_poly.type
_entity_poly.pdbx_seq_one_letter_code
_entity_poly.pdbx_strand_id
1 'polypeptide(L)'
;MVKARKDGANYIRSLLLGYTDSPDGFDVGEGYYNKYMAGNIIAMPQPLYGDDVEYKDGTNASLEQEVNDLVTFLTWTSMPDLEDRRSAGLKVIFFLFIMTIVFYLSYRKIWSELKK
;
A
#
# COMPACT_ATOMS: atom_id res chain seq x y z
N MET A 1 -5.26 -9.42 4.75
CA MET A 1 -4.76 -9.80 3.40
C MET A 1 -3.64 -8.89 2.92
N VAL A 2 -3.79 -7.56 3.01
CA VAL A 2 -2.77 -6.59 2.56
C VAL A 2 -1.40 -6.83 3.23
N LYS A 3 -1.35 -7.02 4.54
CA LYS A 3 -0.08 -7.33 5.25
C LYS A 3 0.57 -8.67 4.88
N ALA A 4 -0.20 -9.61 4.34
CA ALA A 4 0.22 -10.99 4.11
C ALA A 4 0.81 -11.22 2.71
N ARG A 5 0.91 -10.17 1.89
CA ARG A 5 1.49 -10.20 0.55
C ARG A 5 2.60 -9.16 0.45
N LYS A 6 3.64 -9.50 -0.31
CA LYS A 6 4.73 -8.55 -0.61
C LYS A 6 4.14 -7.36 -1.37
N ASP A 7 4.60 -6.14 -1.04
CA ASP A 7 4.09 -4.88 -1.60
C ASP A 7 2.61 -4.57 -1.28
N GLY A 8 1.97 -5.40 -0.46
CA GLY A 8 0.67 -5.17 0.18
C GLY A 8 -0.43 -4.63 -0.73
N ALA A 9 -0.80 -3.37 -0.52
CA ALA A 9 -1.93 -2.74 -1.21
C ALA A 9 -1.67 -2.64 -2.72
N ASN A 10 -0.44 -2.32 -3.11
CA ASN A 10 -0.05 -2.19 -4.52
C ASN A 10 -0.17 -3.53 -5.25
N TYR A 11 0.21 -4.63 -4.58
CA TYR A 11 0.06 -5.97 -5.14
C TYR A 11 -1.41 -6.31 -5.38
N ILE A 12 -2.29 -6.08 -4.41
CA ILE A 12 -3.72 -6.38 -4.57
C ILE A 12 -4.34 -5.51 -5.66
N ARG A 13 -4.00 -4.21 -5.71
CA ARG A 13 -4.44 -3.31 -6.78
C ARG A 13 -4.02 -3.82 -8.16
N SER A 14 -2.75 -4.16 -8.29
CA SER A 14 -2.20 -4.65 -9.57
C SER A 14 -2.81 -6.00 -9.95
N LEU A 15 -3.06 -6.87 -8.97
CA LEU A 15 -3.73 -8.15 -9.19
C LEU A 15 -5.15 -7.95 -9.74
N LEU A 16 -5.94 -7.06 -9.15
CA LEU A 16 -7.33 -6.82 -9.59
C LEU A 16 -7.42 -6.13 -10.95
N LEU A 17 -6.49 -5.24 -11.29
CA LEU A 17 -6.39 -4.62 -12.62
C LEU A 17 -5.61 -5.48 -13.64
N GLY A 18 -5.08 -6.62 -13.21
CA GLY A 18 -4.09 -7.41 -13.94
C GLY A 18 -4.64 -8.49 -14.84
N TYR A 19 -5.96 -8.62 -14.92
CA TYR A 19 -6.62 -9.60 -15.78
C TYR A 19 -6.53 -9.13 -17.22
N THR A 20 -5.86 -9.93 -18.05
CA THR A 20 -5.71 -9.70 -19.49
C THR A 20 -5.81 -11.05 -20.20
N ASP A 21 -5.98 -11.02 -21.52
CA ASP A 21 -5.86 -12.24 -22.33
C ASP A 21 -4.45 -12.82 -22.22
N SER A 22 -4.35 -14.15 -22.33
CA SER A 22 -3.05 -14.81 -22.32
C SER A 22 -2.27 -14.49 -23.60
N PRO A 23 -0.94 -14.34 -23.52
CA PRO A 23 -0.10 -14.20 -24.71
C PRO A 23 -0.23 -15.43 -25.62
N ASP A 24 -0.01 -15.22 -26.93
CA ASP A 24 -0.05 -16.30 -27.91
C ASP A 24 0.85 -17.48 -27.49
N GLY A 25 0.26 -18.68 -27.44
CA GLY A 25 0.96 -19.91 -27.06
C GLY A 25 1.13 -20.14 -25.54
N PHE A 26 0.54 -19.30 -24.69
CA PHE A 26 0.53 -19.51 -23.24
C PHE A 26 -0.71 -20.31 -22.80
N ASP A 27 -0.50 -21.56 -22.39
CA ASP A 27 -1.55 -22.44 -21.88
C ASP A 27 -1.86 -22.12 -20.41
N VAL A 28 -3.07 -21.62 -20.16
CA VAL A 28 -3.58 -21.31 -18.82
C VAL A 28 -4.27 -22.50 -18.14
N GLY A 29 -4.48 -23.61 -18.86
CA GLY A 29 -5.24 -24.76 -18.38
C GLY A 29 -6.65 -24.36 -17.93
N GLU A 30 -7.03 -24.75 -16.70
CA GLU A 30 -8.33 -24.41 -16.09
C GLU A 30 -8.32 -23.07 -15.32
N GLY A 31 -7.22 -22.30 -15.40
CA GLY A 31 -7.08 -21.01 -14.72
C GLY A 31 -7.33 -19.80 -15.63
N TYR A 32 -7.17 -18.63 -15.03
CA TYR A 32 -7.24 -17.33 -15.70
C TYR A 32 -5.86 -16.70 -15.74
N TYR A 33 -5.55 -16.01 -16.85
CA TYR A 33 -4.29 -15.28 -16.97
C TYR A 33 -4.33 -13.99 -16.13
N ASN A 34 -3.27 -13.77 -15.35
CA ASN A 34 -3.08 -12.52 -14.63
C ASN A 34 -1.61 -12.13 -14.60
N LYS A 35 -1.28 -10.95 -15.13
CA LYS A 35 0.10 -10.49 -15.30
C LYS A 35 0.90 -10.36 -13.99
N TYR A 36 0.22 -10.16 -12.86
CA TYR A 36 0.86 -9.88 -11.57
C TYR A 36 0.84 -11.08 -10.62
N MET A 37 0.12 -12.15 -10.95
CA MET A 37 0.12 -13.37 -10.17
C MET A 37 1.42 -14.15 -10.39
N ALA A 38 1.94 -14.77 -9.33
CA ALA A 38 3.10 -15.65 -9.45
C ALA A 38 2.74 -16.84 -10.37
N GLY A 39 3.49 -17.01 -11.46
CA GLY A 39 3.20 -18.02 -12.48
C GLY A 39 2.14 -17.60 -13.51
N ASN A 40 1.66 -16.35 -13.46
CA ASN A 40 0.69 -15.74 -14.38
C ASN A 40 -0.66 -16.45 -14.50
N ILE A 41 -0.94 -17.45 -13.67
CA ILE A 41 -2.20 -18.21 -13.67
C ILE A 41 -2.83 -18.08 -12.29
N ILE A 42 -4.11 -17.73 -12.25
CA ILE A 42 -4.91 -17.62 -11.04
C ILE A 42 -6.21 -18.41 -11.21
N ALA A 43 -6.66 -19.14 -10.18
CA ALA A 43 -7.91 -19.87 -10.21
C ALA A 43 -9.16 -18.99 -10.03
N MET A 44 -8.96 -17.73 -9.64
CA MET A 44 -10.02 -16.75 -9.43
C MET A 44 -10.38 -16.08 -10.75
N PRO A 45 -11.65 -16.04 -11.17
CA PRO A 45 -12.08 -15.23 -12.31
C PRO A 45 -11.99 -13.73 -11.98
N GLN A 46 -11.96 -12.88 -13.00
CA GLN A 46 -12.00 -11.44 -12.81
C GLN A 46 -13.26 -11.04 -12.02
N PRO A 47 -13.12 -10.41 -10.84
CA PRO A 47 -14.25 -10.14 -9.95
C PRO A 47 -14.94 -8.80 -10.22
N LEU A 48 -14.29 -7.89 -10.94
CA LEU A 48 -14.75 -6.51 -11.19
C LEU A 48 -14.56 -6.17 -12.66
N TYR A 49 -15.55 -5.56 -13.27
CA TYR A 49 -15.56 -5.09 -14.66
C TYR A 49 -15.79 -3.58 -14.75
N GLY A 50 -16.15 -2.93 -13.64
CA GLY A 50 -16.56 -1.53 -13.61
C GLY A 50 -18.06 -1.38 -13.89
N ASP A 51 -18.62 -0.29 -13.39
CA ASP A 51 -20.06 -0.04 -13.28
C ASP A 51 -20.80 -1.18 -12.55
N ASP A 52 -20.09 -1.92 -11.68
CA ASP A 52 -20.62 -3.05 -10.92
C ASP A 52 -21.43 -2.58 -9.69
N VAL A 53 -21.16 -1.35 -9.24
CA VAL A 53 -21.81 -0.74 -8.06
C VAL A 53 -22.25 0.70 -8.31
N GLU A 54 -23.37 1.09 -7.69
CA GLU A 54 -23.80 2.49 -7.63
C GLU A 54 -23.27 3.15 -6.35
N TYR A 55 -22.38 4.14 -6.52
CA TYR A 55 -21.88 4.93 -5.41
C TYR A 55 -22.93 5.92 -4.91
N LYS A 56 -23.10 5.99 -3.58
CA LYS A 56 -24.08 6.89 -2.94
C LYS A 56 -23.77 8.38 -3.10
N ASP A 57 -22.51 8.72 -3.35
CA ASP A 57 -22.04 10.09 -3.54
C ASP A 57 -22.02 10.52 -5.01
N GLY A 58 -22.45 9.65 -5.94
CA GLY A 58 -22.47 9.92 -7.37
C GLY A 58 -21.12 9.76 -8.06
N THR A 59 -20.13 9.16 -7.40
CA THR A 59 -18.83 8.82 -8.02
C THR A 59 -19.04 7.86 -9.19
N ASN A 60 -18.34 8.09 -10.30
CA ASN A 60 -18.35 7.18 -11.45
C ASN A 60 -17.65 5.87 -11.07
N ALA A 61 -18.33 4.75 -11.29
CA ALA A 61 -17.89 3.42 -10.91
C ALA A 61 -16.92 2.80 -11.92
N SER A 62 -15.91 3.55 -12.38
CA SER A 62 -14.86 2.99 -13.23
C SER A 62 -14.13 1.84 -12.52
N LEU A 63 -13.67 0.85 -13.28
CA LEU A 63 -12.92 -0.30 -12.73
C LEU A 63 -11.73 0.15 -11.86
N GLU A 64 -10.99 1.19 -12.26
CA GLU A 64 -9.88 1.71 -11.45
C GLU A 64 -10.35 2.29 -10.11
N GLN A 65 -11.48 2.99 -10.10
CA GLN A 65 -12.06 3.58 -8.90
C GLN A 65 -12.52 2.50 -7.91
N GLU A 66 -13.28 1.51 -8.39
CA GLU A 66 -13.75 0.39 -7.58
C GLU A 66 -12.58 -0.38 -6.95
N VAL A 67 -11.54 -0.68 -7.74
CA VAL A 67 -10.35 -1.35 -7.24
C VAL A 67 -9.62 -0.51 -6.19
N ASN A 68 -9.47 0.80 -6.42
CA ASN A 68 -8.81 1.69 -5.46
C ASN A 68 -9.56 1.74 -4.12
N ASP A 69 -10.88 1.82 -4.17
CA ASP A 69 -11.72 1.89 -2.97
C ASP A 69 -11.70 0.56 -2.19
N LEU A 70 -11.81 -0.56 -2.90
CA LEU A 70 -11.71 -1.89 -2.28
C LEU A 70 -10.34 -2.13 -1.64
N VAL A 71 -9.26 -1.77 -2.33
CA VAL A 71 -7.90 -1.90 -1.77
C VAL A 71 -7.71 -0.98 -0.57
N THR A 72 -8.27 0.22 -0.60
CA THR A 72 -8.25 1.17 0.52
C THR A 72 -8.98 0.59 1.73
N PHE A 73 -10.18 0.04 1.52
CA PHE A 73 -10.93 -0.65 2.56
C PHE A 73 -10.19 -1.86 3.12
N LEU A 74 -9.61 -2.72 2.26
CA LEU A 74 -8.80 -3.86 2.68
C LEU A 74 -7.52 -3.45 3.44
N THR A 75 -6.98 -2.28 3.12
CA THR A 75 -5.82 -1.71 3.82
C THR A 75 -6.21 -1.24 5.21
N TRP A 76 -7.31 -0.48 5.31
CA TRP A 76 -7.86 -0.03 6.59
C TRP A 76 -8.23 -1.20 7.50
N THR A 77 -8.95 -2.21 6.99
CA THR A 77 -9.29 -3.42 7.78
C THR A 77 -8.05 -4.19 8.24
N SER A 78 -6.94 -4.11 7.48
CA SER A 78 -5.67 -4.72 7.87
C SER A 78 -4.86 -3.85 8.87
N MET A 79 -5.16 -2.55 8.99
CA MET A 79 -4.43 -1.55 9.78
C MET A 79 -5.39 -0.45 10.33
N PRO A 80 -6.29 -0.77 11.27
CA PRO A 80 -7.23 0.21 11.79
C PRO A 80 -6.54 1.33 12.60
N ASP A 81 -5.35 1.07 13.14
CA ASP A 81 -4.52 1.98 13.95
C ASP A 81 -3.62 2.90 13.11
N LEU A 82 -3.70 2.85 11.78
CA LEU A 82 -2.74 3.51 10.89
C LEU A 82 -2.67 5.02 11.09
N GLU A 83 -3.82 5.67 11.22
CA GLU A 83 -3.91 7.13 11.38
C GLU A 83 -3.34 7.59 12.72
N ASP A 84 -3.76 6.95 13.81
CA ASP A 84 -3.27 7.23 15.16
C ASP A 84 -1.76 7.03 15.25
N ARG A 85 -1.26 5.91 14.70
CA ARG A 85 0.18 5.61 14.66
C ARG A 85 0.95 6.63 13.85
N ARG A 86 0.43 7.09 12.71
CA ARG A 86 1.08 8.09 11.87
C ARG A 86 1.14 9.45 12.56
N SER A 87 0.05 9.86 13.22
CA SER A 87 -0.02 11.10 14.00
C SER A 87 0.95 11.07 15.19
N ALA A 88 0.96 9.98 15.95
CA ALA A 88 1.90 9.79 17.06
C ALA A 88 3.36 9.78 16.57
N GLY A 89 3.64 9.06 15.48
CA GLY A 89 4.98 8.99 14.88
C GLY A 89 5.53 10.36 14.47
N LEU A 90 4.70 11.23 13.87
CA LEU A 90 5.12 12.59 13.51
C LEU A 90 5.52 13.42 14.74
N LYS A 91 4.74 13.34 15.83
CA LYS A 91 5.05 14.03 17.09
C LYS A 91 6.38 13.54 17.68
N VAL A 92 6.62 12.23 17.66
CA VAL A 92 7.87 11.63 18.15
C VAL A 92 9.07 12.05 17.30
N ILE A 93 8.96 12.05 15.97
CA ILE A 93 10.05 12.49 15.08
C ILE A 93 10.42 13.95 15.35
N PHE A 94 9.42 14.82 15.51
CA PHE A 94 9.65 16.23 15.82
C PHE A 94 10.35 16.41 17.18
N PHE A 95 9.92 15.68 18.20
CA PHE A 95 10.57 15.68 19.51
C PHE A 95 12.03 15.22 19.43
N LEU A 96 12.29 14.10 18.74
CA LEU A 96 13.64 13.56 18.57
C LEU A 96 14.55 14.54 17.81
N PHE A 97 14.04 15.22 16.79
CA PHE A 97 14.79 16.22 16.05
C PHE A 97 15.29 17.36 16.96
N ILE A 98 14.41 17.92 17.79
CA ILE A 98 14.79 18.96 18.76
C ILE A 98 15.80 18.41 19.78
N MET A 99 15.55 17.21 20.30
CA MET A 99 16.43 16.56 21.28
C MET A 99 17.83 16.33 20.71
N THR A 100 17.94 15.90 19.45
CA THR A 100 19.22 15.74 18.74
C THR A 100 19.98 17.06 18.63
N ILE A 101 19.31 18.18 18.33
CA ILE A 101 19.95 19.51 18.29
C ILE A 101 20.49 19.88 19.68
N VAL A 102 19.68 19.73 20.73
CA VAL A 102 20.08 20.06 22.10
C VAL A 102 21.28 19.21 22.55
N PHE A 103 21.28 17.92 22.25
CA PHE A 103 22.40 17.02 22.56
C PHE A 103 23.64 17.34 21.75
N TYR A 104 23.51 17.66 20.46
CA TYR A 104 24.63 18.07 19.63
C TYR A 104 25.30 19.36 20.16
N LEU A 105 24.49 20.36 20.53
CA LEU A 105 24.99 21.60 21.11
C LEU A 105 25.65 21.37 22.48
N SER A 106 25.03 20.52 23.33
CA SER A 106 25.60 20.13 24.63
C SER A 106 26.94 19.42 24.46
N TYR A 107 27.03 18.47 23.53
CA TYR A 107 28.27 17.79 23.17
C TYR A 107 29.34 18.78 22.71
N ARG A 108 29.00 19.67 21.76
CA ARG A 108 29.94 20.69 21.26
C ARG A 108 30.46 21.60 22.37
N LYS A 109 29.61 21.96 23.34
CA LYS A 109 30.00 22.79 24.49
C LYS A 109 30.98 22.08 25.41
N ILE A 110 30.66 20.85 25.85
CA ILE A 110 31.53 20.08 26.77
C ILE A 110 32.90 19.79 26.14
N TRP A 111 32.93 19.42 24.87
CA TRP A 111 34.17 19.04 24.18
C TRP A 111 34.97 20.24 23.65
N SER A 112 34.47 21.47 23.81
CA SER A 112 35.22 22.68 23.45
C SER A 112 36.41 22.93 24.38
N GLU A 113 36.35 22.43 25.63
CA GLU A 113 37.42 22.59 26.62
C GLU A 113 38.64 21.71 26.33
N LEU A 114 38.45 20.55 25.70
CA LEU A 114 39.52 19.62 25.31
C LEU A 114 40.19 19.99 23.97
N LYS A 115 39.61 20.91 23.20
CA LYS A 115 40.12 21.36 21.89
C LYS A 115 40.87 22.70 21.93
N LYS A 116 41.10 23.26 23.13
CA LYS A 116 42.07 24.34 23.35
C LYS A 116 43.45 23.75 23.65
#